data_AF-C2KVZ0-F1
#
_entry.id   AF-C2KVZ0-F1
#
_cell.length_a   1.000
_cell.length_b   1.000
_cell.length_c   1.000
_cell.angle_alpha   90.00
_cell.angle_beta   90.00
_cell.angle_gamma   90.00
#
_symmetry.space_group_name_H-M   'P 1'
#
loop_
_entity.id
_entity.type
_entity.pdbx_description
1 polymer ?
#
loop_
_entity_poly.entity_id
_entity_poly.type
_entity_poly.pdbx_seq_one_letter_code
_entity_poly.pdbx_strand_id
1 'polypeptide(L)'
;MKPIAILGGSFNPVHYGHLKMAEAAMESTHFSKVLFIPTGTPYHKEQKDLLPFADRLKLLELAIEKYPDFDCSPIEGERDGNS
;
A
#
# COMPACT_ATOMS: atom_id res chain seq x y z
N MET A 1 2.31 -22.20 -7.78
CA MET A 1 1.81 -20.84 -7.49
C MET A 1 3.01 -19.95 -7.24
N LYS A 2 3.11 -18.76 -7.84
CA LYS A 2 4.22 -17.83 -7.55
C LYS A 2 3.88 -17.02 -6.27
N PRO A 3 4.88 -16.66 -5.45
CA PRO A 3 4.62 -15.89 -4.23
C PRO A 3 4.16 -14.45 -4.55
N ILE A 4 3.52 -13.80 -3.58
CA ILE A 4 3.07 -12.40 -3.64
C ILE A 4 3.80 -11.65 -2.52
N ALA A 5 4.36 -10.49 -2.82
CA ALA A 5 4.93 -9.59 -1.82
C ALA A 5 3.82 -8.74 -1.18
N ILE A 6 3.92 -8.48 0.12
CA ILE A 6 3.04 -7.54 0.82
C ILE A 6 3.87 -6.33 1.21
N LEU A 7 3.43 -5.14 0.81
CA LEU A 7 4.02 -3.86 1.20
C LEU A 7 3.01 -3.06 2.00
N GLY A 8 3.13 -3.13 3.33
CA GLY A 8 2.31 -2.33 4.25
C GLY A 8 2.90 -0.93 4.47
N GLY A 9 2.03 0.06 4.65
CA GLY A 9 2.46 1.42 4.99
C GLY A 9 1.30 2.40 5.04
N SER A 10 1.51 3.59 5.61
CA SER A 10 0.44 4.59 5.67
C SER A 10 0.10 5.18 4.29
N PHE A 11 1.08 5.29 3.39
CA PHE A 11 0.93 5.90 2.06
C PHE A 11 0.23 7.27 2.10
N ASN A 12 0.84 8.21 2.80
CA ASN A 12 0.26 9.50 3.14
C ASN A 12 1.06 10.71 2.62
N PRO A 13 1.07 10.98 1.30
CA PRO A 13 0.58 10.15 0.21
C PRO A 13 1.63 9.11 -0.24
N VAL A 14 1.24 8.21 -1.13
CA VAL A 14 2.19 7.39 -1.90
C VAL A 14 3.19 8.28 -2.67
N HIS A 15 4.42 7.81 -2.84
CA HIS A 15 5.50 8.56 -3.49
C HIS A 15 6.52 7.61 -4.13
N TYR A 16 7.46 8.14 -4.94
CA TYR A 16 8.42 7.33 -5.69
C TYR A 16 9.26 6.37 -4.85
N GLY A 17 9.61 6.71 -3.61
CA GLY A 17 10.29 5.78 -2.70
C GLY A 17 9.54 4.47 -2.48
N HIS A 18 8.21 4.51 -2.31
CA HIS A 18 7.38 3.32 -2.17
C HIS A 18 7.36 2.48 -3.46
N LEU A 19 7.20 3.14 -4.61
CA LEU A 19 7.17 2.48 -5.91
C LEU A 19 8.51 1.80 -6.22
N LYS A 20 9.63 2.49 -5.96
CA LYS A 20 10.97 1.95 -6.17
C LYS A 20 11.26 0.75 -5.28
N MET A 21 10.74 0.73 -4.06
CA MET A 21 10.84 -0.43 -3.17
C MET A 21 10.08 -1.64 -3.74
N ALA A 22 8.86 -1.42 -4.24
CA ALA A 22 8.06 -2.48 -4.86
C ALA A 22 8.70 -3.01 -6.16
N GLU A 23 9.24 -2.12 -7.01
CA GLU A 23 9.99 -2.50 -8.21
C GLU A 23 11.22 -3.33 -7.84
N ALA A 24 12.02 -2.88 -6.88
CA ALA A 24 13.20 -3.61 -6.42
C ALA A 24 12.84 -4.99 -5.84
N ALA A 25 11.70 -5.12 -5.16
CA ALA A 25 11.21 -6.41 -4.67
C ALA A 25 10.85 -7.36 -5.82
N MET A 26 10.22 -6.85 -6.88
CA MET A 26 9.91 -7.63 -8.09
C MET A 26 11.18 -8.06 -8.84
N GLU A 27 12.17 -7.18 -8.94
CA GLU A 27 13.43 -7.46 -9.65
C GLU A 27 14.33 -8.46 -8.90
N SER A 28 14.37 -8.39 -7.57
CA SER A 28 15.27 -9.20 -6.74
C SER A 28 14.74 -10.60 -6.43
N THR A 29 13.49 -10.89 -6.76
CA THR A 29 12.81 -12.13 -6.37
C THR A 29 11.95 -12.68 -7.51
N HIS A 30 11.25 -13.79 -7.26
CA HIS A 30 10.32 -14.38 -8.22
C HIS A 30 8.85 -14.15 -7.82
N PHE A 31 8.56 -13.01 -7.19
CA PHE A 31 7.17 -12.63 -6.91
C PHE A 31 6.38 -12.47 -8.21
N SER A 32 5.10 -12.81 -8.14
CA SER A 32 4.14 -12.57 -9.22
C SER A 32 3.49 -11.20 -9.15
N LYS A 33 3.38 -10.64 -7.93
CA LYS A 33 2.78 -9.35 -7.67
C LYS A 33 3.32 -8.72 -6.39
N VAL A 34 3.17 -7.40 -6.28
CA VAL A 34 3.25 -6.65 -5.02
C VAL A 34 1.85 -6.18 -4.63
N LEU A 35 1.37 -6.61 -3.47
CA LEU A 35 0.14 -6.15 -2.87
C LEU A 35 0.43 -5.06 -1.84
N PHE A 36 0.03 -3.83 -2.16
CA PHE A 36 0.11 -2.70 -1.23
C PHE A 36 -1.07 -2.75 -0.27
N ILE A 37 -0.80 -2.58 1.03
CA ILE A 37 -1.85 -2.56 2.06
C ILE A 37 -1.74 -1.24 2.84
N PRO A 38 -2.56 -0.21 2.53
CA PRO A 38 -2.61 1.01 3.32
C PRO A 38 -3.03 0.68 4.74
N THR A 39 -2.29 1.21 5.72
CA THR A 39 -2.67 1.08 7.15
C THR A 39 -4.07 1.65 7.37
N GLY A 40 -4.87 0.98 8.20
CA GLY A 40 -6.24 1.34 8.53
C GLY A 40 -6.29 2.58 9.43
N THR A 41 -6.71 2.38 10.69
CA THR A 41 -6.70 3.43 11.71
C THR A 41 -5.49 3.24 12.64
N PRO A 42 -4.47 4.13 12.58
CA PRO A 42 -3.30 4.06 13.45
C PRO A 42 -3.68 4.10 14.94
N TYR A 43 -3.17 3.15 15.72
CA TYR A 43 -3.41 3.08 17.17
C TYR A 43 -2.74 4.23 17.95
N HIS A 44 -1.73 4.88 17.37
CA HIS A 44 -0.97 5.96 17.98
C HIS A 44 -0.71 7.11 17.01
N LYS A 45 -0.84 8.32 17.57
CA LYS A 45 -0.69 9.67 17.00
C LYS A 45 -1.96 10.27 16.41
N GLU A 46 -2.21 11.49 16.86
CA GLU A 46 -3.27 12.38 16.43
C GLU A 46 -3.45 12.31 14.91
N GLN A 47 -4.68 12.03 14.46
CA GLN A 47 -5.11 11.98 13.06
C GLN A 47 -4.84 13.28 12.26
N LYS A 48 -4.19 14.29 12.84
CA LYS A 48 -4.03 15.62 12.26
C LYS A 48 -3.25 15.62 10.94
N ASP A 49 -2.31 14.69 10.78
CA ASP A 49 -1.45 14.66 9.60
C ASP A 49 -1.79 13.54 8.62
N LEU A 50 -2.74 12.64 8.95
CA LEU A 50 -3.11 11.54 8.07
C LEU A 50 -4.27 11.95 7.16
N LEU A 51 -4.07 11.82 5.85
CA LEU A 51 -5.17 11.88 4.88
C LEU A 51 -6.20 10.78 5.21
N PRO A 52 -7.48 11.04 4.91
CA PRO A 52 -8.54 10.03 5.01
C PRO A 52 -8.11 8.72 4.33
N PHE A 53 -8.49 7.57 4.91
CA PHE A 53 -8.16 6.26 4.35
C PHE A 53 -8.56 6.15 2.87
N ALA A 54 -9.76 6.63 2.53
CA ALA A 54 -10.27 6.64 1.16
C ALA A 54 -9.37 7.45 0.21
N ASP A 55 -8.84 8.59 0.65
CA ASP A 55 -7.96 9.43 -0.17
C ASP A 55 -6.60 8.76 -0.36
N ARG A 56 -6.05 8.15 0.70
CA ARG A 56 -4.78 7.40 0.63
C ARG A 56 -4.90 6.20 -0.31
N LEU A 57 -5.98 5.43 -0.19
CA LEU A 57 -6.30 4.32 -1.07
C LEU A 57 -6.42 4.83 -2.52
N LYS A 58 -7.14 5.93 -2.74
CA LYS A 58 -7.36 6.44 -4.09
C LYS A 58 -6.07 6.93 -4.76
N LEU A 59 -5.23 7.65 -4.00
CA LEU A 59 -3.92 8.09 -4.48
C LEU A 59 -3.00 6.91 -4.76
N LEU A 60 -3.07 5.86 -3.94
CA LEU A 60 -2.33 4.61 -4.14
C LEU A 60 -2.77 3.90 -5.43
N GLU A 61 -4.07 3.72 -5.67
CA GLU A 61 -4.62 3.16 -6.90
C GLU A 61 -4.10 3.90 -8.14
N LEU A 62 -4.18 5.23 -8.13
CA LEU A 62 -3.69 6.07 -9.23
C LEU A 62 -2.18 5.94 -9.44
N ALA A 63 -1.40 5.84 -8.36
CA ALA A 63 0.04 5.71 -8.46
C ALA A 63 0.49 4.36 -9.03
N ILE A 64 -0.27 3.29 -8.78
CA ILE A 64 0.06 1.94 -9.24
C ILE A 64 -0.63 1.56 -10.56
N GLU A 65 -1.56 2.36 -11.10
CA GLU A 65 -2.35 2.05 -12.30
C GLU A 65 -1.50 1.59 -13.51
N LYS A 66 -0.31 2.18 -13.68
CA LYS A 66 0.61 1.84 -14.80
C LYS A 66 1.49 0.60 -14.55
N TYR A 67 1.38 -0.04 -13.38
CA TYR A 67 2.20 -1.17 -12.97
C TYR A 67 1.33 -2.44 -12.93
N PRO A 68 1.36 -3.29 -13.98
CA PRO A 68 0.43 -4.44 -14.10
C PRO A 68 0.62 -5.50 -13.01
N ASP A 69 1.80 -5.56 -12.41
CA ASP A 69 2.13 -6.50 -11.34
C ASP A 69 1.91 -5.92 -9.94
N PHE A 70 1.41 -4.69 -9.82
CA PHE A 70 1.07 -4.06 -8.56
C PHE A 70 -0.44 -4.07 -8.35
N ASP A 71 -0.85 -4.24 -7.10
CA ASP A 71 -2.24 -4.26 -6.69
C ASP A 71 -2.37 -3.63 -5.30
N CYS A 72 -3.55 -3.18 -4.89
CA CYS A 72 -3.76 -2.65 -3.54
C CYS A 72 -4.98 -3.29 -2.87
N SER A 73 -4.86 -3.59 -1.58
CA SER A 73 -5.96 -4.17 -0.80
C SER A 73 -6.51 -3.17 0.21
N PRO A 74 -7.82 -2.89 0.22
CA PRO A 74 -8.46 -2.02 1.21
C PRO A 74 -8.69 -2.70 2.57
N ILE A 75 -8.22 -3.95 2.77
CA ILE A 75 -8.60 -4.82 3.89
C ILE A 75 -8.47 -4.19 5.28
N GLU A 76 -7.44 -3.37 5.50
CA GLU A 76 -7.21 -2.70 6.80
C GLU A 76 -8.17 -1.53 7.05
N GLY A 77 -8.81 -0.97 6.01
CA GLY A 77 -9.87 0.04 6.15
C GLY A 77 -11.28 -0.56 6.27
N GLU A 78 -11.45 -1.82 5.86
CA GLU A 78 -12.72 -2.55 5.94
C GLU A 78 -12.90 -3.31 7.25
N ARG A 79 -11.81 -3.51 8.00
CA ARG A 79 -11.82 -4.28 9.24
C ARG A 79 -11.91 -3.37 10.46
N ASP A 80 -12.68 -3.82 11.45
CA ASP A 80 -12.68 -3.20 12.77
C ASP A 80 -11.34 -3.44 13.50
N GLY A 81 -10.89 -2.44 14.26
CA GLY A 81 -9.67 -2.48 15.05
C GLY A 81 -8.58 -1.55 14.55
N ASN A 82 -7.57 -1.32 15.39
CA ASN A 82 -6.45 -0.45 15.05
C ASN A 82 -5.33 -1.27 14.40
N SER A 83 -4.66 -0.68 13.41
CA SER A 83 -3.50 -1.24 12.72
C SER A 83 -2.39 -0.22 12.51
#